data_AF-A0A9W7SPW6-F1
#
_entry.id   AF-A0A9W7SPW6-F1
#
_cell.length_a   1.000
_cell.length_b   1.000
_cell.length_c   1.000
_cell.angle_alpha   90.00
_cell.angle_beta   90.00
_cell.angle_gamma   90.00
#
_symmetry.space_group_name_H-M   'P 1'
#
loop_
_entity.id
_entity.type
_entity.pdbx_description
1 polymer ?
#
loop_
_entity_poly.entity_id
_entity_poly.type
_entity_poly.pdbx_seq_one_letter_code
_entity_poly.pdbx_strand_id
1 'polypeptide(L)'
;MPVALKRKGSPSLEEDAESSKRRFAEDDVAPVERAEDAPQEEAQPPTDDRAARFAALRARNQASRKENLKETKNEAKRQSTDPSQLTALNRKKDIAQHKLLKAEVEESGEDFERKRAWDWTIEESERWDKKMAKKERARENVAFQDYSKEAGKVYKRQVGMLAKEGAGLEERKEAYEREKAEALERAVKGGGLEIVETADGELIAVDKEGTFYSTAEGTDHIRNKPDKAAVDRLVADIKKAEEVRLKKRRERGRADEGDNDVTYINEKNKQFNMKLARFYNKYTADIRESFERGTAI
;
A
#
# COMPACT_ATOMS: atom_id res chain seq x y z
N MET A 1 -48.91 -0.88 7.33
CA MET A 1 -47.83 -0.54 8.27
C MET A 1 -46.84 -1.70 8.34
N PRO A 2 -45.72 -1.72 7.59
CA PRO A 2 -44.72 -2.76 7.78
C PRO A 2 -43.76 -2.35 8.91
N VAL A 3 -43.79 -3.12 10.00
CA VAL A 3 -42.95 -2.96 11.19
C VAL A 3 -41.59 -3.64 10.96
N ALA A 4 -40.53 -2.95 11.37
CA ALA A 4 -39.13 -3.32 11.14
C ALA A 4 -38.68 -4.57 11.91
N LEU A 5 -37.99 -5.50 11.23
CA LEU A 5 -37.28 -6.64 11.81
C LEU A 5 -35.85 -6.22 12.22
N LYS A 6 -35.57 -6.20 13.54
CA LYS A 6 -34.21 -6.17 14.09
C LYS A 6 -33.71 -7.61 14.26
N ARG A 7 -32.60 -7.98 13.62
CA ARG A 7 -31.87 -9.24 13.84
C ARG A 7 -31.00 -9.09 15.10
N LYS A 8 -31.16 -10.00 16.08
CA LYS A 8 -30.24 -10.19 17.22
C LYS A 8 -29.60 -11.59 17.12
N GLY A 9 -28.41 -11.69 17.71
CA GLY A 9 -27.40 -12.72 17.51
C GLY A 9 -27.77 -14.14 17.93
N SER A 10 -27.00 -15.06 17.38
CA SER A 10 -27.05 -16.51 17.53
C SER A 10 -26.77 -16.97 18.97
N PRO A 11 -27.38 -18.07 19.44
CA PRO A 11 -27.26 -18.56 20.81
C PRO A 11 -26.02 -19.44 21.03
N SER A 12 -25.38 -19.24 22.18
CA SER A 12 -24.34 -20.07 22.76
C SER A 12 -24.95 -21.31 23.43
N LEU A 13 -24.44 -22.49 23.06
CA LEU A 13 -24.70 -23.77 23.73
C LEU A 13 -23.76 -23.91 24.94
N GLU A 14 -24.33 -23.91 26.13
CA GLU A 14 -23.73 -24.45 27.35
C GLU A 14 -24.49 -25.70 27.77
N GLU A 15 -23.77 -26.54 28.52
CA GLU A 15 -24.16 -27.80 29.19
C GLU A 15 -24.06 -29.09 28.36
N ASP A 16 -22.88 -29.70 28.42
CA ASP A 16 -22.77 -31.12 28.79
C ASP A 16 -21.52 -31.29 29.67
N ALA A 17 -21.78 -31.40 30.97
CA ALA A 17 -20.87 -32.01 31.91
C ALA A 17 -20.89 -33.54 31.69
N GLU A 18 -19.77 -34.19 32.00
CA GLU A 18 -19.55 -35.64 31.98
C GLU A 18 -19.27 -36.28 30.61
N SER A 19 -17.99 -36.35 30.23
CA SER A 19 -17.45 -37.63 29.75
C SER A 19 -15.92 -37.66 29.74
N SER A 20 -15.40 -38.82 30.13
CA SER A 20 -14.10 -39.36 29.72
C SER A 20 -12.85 -38.85 30.45
N LYS A 21 -12.84 -39.23 31.73
CA LYS A 21 -11.69 -39.84 32.42
C LYS A 21 -10.89 -40.74 31.46
N ARG A 22 -9.86 -40.20 30.79
CA ARG A 22 -8.87 -41.02 30.08
C ARG A 22 -8.02 -41.74 31.13
N ARG A 23 -8.32 -43.03 31.29
CA ARG A 23 -7.54 -43.98 32.06
C ARG A 23 -6.18 -44.11 31.39
N PHE A 24 -5.14 -43.78 32.15
CA PHE A 24 -3.77 -44.21 31.90
C PHE A 24 -3.79 -45.74 31.96
N ALA A 25 -3.51 -46.41 30.83
CA ALA A 25 -3.28 -47.84 30.81
C ALA A 25 -1.78 -48.04 31.06
N GLU A 26 -1.48 -48.62 32.22
CA GLU A 26 -0.21 -49.29 32.50
C GLU A 26 -0.15 -50.54 31.62
N ASP A 27 0.90 -50.66 30.81
CA ASP A 27 1.34 -51.92 30.22
C ASP A 27 2.45 -52.49 31.10
N ASP A 28 2.14 -53.64 31.70
CA ASP A 28 3.07 -54.53 32.40
C ASP A 28 4.13 -55.07 31.43
N VAL A 29 5.41 -54.87 31.77
CA VAL A 29 6.51 -55.73 31.29
C VAL A 29 7.33 -56.15 32.50
N ALA A 30 7.19 -57.43 32.88
CA ALA A 30 8.03 -58.13 33.84
C ALA A 30 9.22 -58.83 33.10
N PRO A 31 10.16 -59.50 33.79
CA PRO A 31 11.47 -58.93 34.10
C PRO A 31 12.64 -59.74 33.48
N VAL A 32 13.84 -59.13 33.41
CA VAL A 32 15.10 -59.88 33.23
C VAL A 32 16.07 -59.49 34.33
N GLU A 33 16.40 -60.48 35.15
CA GLU A 33 17.40 -60.44 36.21
C GLU A 33 18.82 -60.32 35.65
N ARG A 34 19.67 -59.48 36.25
CA ARG A 34 21.06 -59.85 36.53
C ARG A 34 21.69 -59.01 37.66
N ALA A 35 21.93 -59.72 38.76
CA ALA A 35 23.03 -59.64 39.73
C ALA A 35 23.40 -58.30 40.41
N GLU A 36 23.03 -58.26 41.70
CA GLU A 36 23.77 -57.80 42.89
C GLU A 36 25.16 -57.19 42.69
N ASP A 37 25.34 -55.97 43.20
CA ASP A 37 26.42 -55.69 44.16
C ASP A 37 26.02 -54.53 45.08
N ALA A 38 26.23 -54.72 46.38
CA ALA A 38 26.16 -53.72 47.45
C ALA A 38 27.26 -54.10 48.46
N PRO A 39 27.78 -53.20 49.31
CA PRO A 39 27.26 -51.86 49.63
C PRO A 39 28.36 -50.77 49.72
N GLN A 40 27.98 -49.49 49.85
CA GLN A 40 28.41 -48.63 50.97
C GLN A 40 27.82 -47.20 50.88
N GLU A 41 27.46 -46.71 52.06
CA GLU A 41 26.91 -45.41 52.37
C GLU A 41 27.88 -44.26 52.03
N GLU A 42 27.38 -43.23 51.35
CA GLU A 42 27.94 -41.88 51.51
C GLU A 42 26.80 -40.85 51.69
N ALA A 43 26.99 -40.05 52.73
CA ALA A 43 26.06 -39.13 53.38
C ALA A 43 25.13 -38.34 52.44
N GLN A 44 23.83 -38.34 52.75
CA GLN A 44 22.92 -37.37 52.17
C GLN A 44 23.40 -35.96 52.55
N PRO A 45 23.58 -35.02 51.60
CA PRO A 45 23.86 -33.64 51.95
C PRO A 45 22.70 -33.12 52.82
N PRO A 46 22.96 -32.19 53.76
CA PRO A 46 21.94 -31.69 54.68
C PRO A 46 20.70 -31.27 53.88
N THR A 47 19.51 -31.60 54.39
CA THR A 47 18.24 -31.37 53.69
C THR A 47 18.06 -29.93 53.21
N ASP A 48 18.72 -28.98 53.87
CA ASP A 48 18.82 -27.56 53.50
C ASP A 48 19.53 -27.32 52.15
N ASP A 49 20.59 -28.06 51.81
CA ASP A 49 21.29 -27.94 50.52
C ASP A 49 20.43 -28.45 49.36
N ARG A 50 19.64 -29.50 49.59
CA ARG A 50 18.68 -30.02 48.60
C ARG A 50 17.52 -29.04 48.40
N ALA A 51 17.00 -28.45 49.48
CA ALA A 51 15.95 -27.45 49.43
C ALA A 51 16.42 -26.15 48.74
N ALA A 52 17.64 -25.68 49.03
CA ALA A 52 18.25 -24.52 48.39
C ALA A 52 18.49 -24.76 46.88
N ARG A 53 19.01 -25.93 46.50
CA ARG A 53 19.17 -26.30 45.08
C ARG A 53 17.82 -26.38 44.35
N PHE A 54 16.78 -26.88 45.01
CA PHE A 54 15.44 -26.95 44.43
C PHE A 54 14.78 -25.57 44.32
N ALA A 55 14.98 -24.69 45.30
CA ALA A 55 14.56 -23.30 45.22
C ALA A 55 15.28 -22.55 44.08
N ALA A 56 16.59 -22.77 43.92
CA ALA A 56 17.37 -22.24 42.80
C ALA A 56 16.87 -22.78 41.45
N LEU A 57 16.53 -24.06 41.36
CA LEU A 57 15.95 -24.67 40.16
C LEU A 57 14.57 -24.08 39.83
N ARG A 58 13.72 -23.88 40.83
CA ARG A 58 12.42 -23.21 40.67
C ARG A 58 12.59 -21.75 40.22
N ALA A 59 13.53 -21.01 40.81
CA ALA A 59 13.83 -19.63 40.42
C ALA A 59 14.33 -19.56 38.98
N ARG A 60 15.24 -20.46 38.57
CA ARG A 60 15.73 -20.59 37.20
C ARG A 60 14.60 -20.93 36.22
N ASN A 61 13.72 -21.88 36.57
CA ASN A 61 12.56 -22.23 35.75
C ASN A 61 11.54 -21.09 35.65
N GLN A 62 11.36 -20.30 36.71
CA GLN A 62 10.51 -19.11 36.64
C GLN A 62 11.13 -18.01 35.79
N ALA A 63 12.46 -17.81 35.87
CA ALA A 63 13.19 -16.85 35.04
C ALA A 63 13.12 -17.22 33.56
N SER A 64 13.39 -18.49 33.20
CA SER A 64 13.30 -18.97 31.82
C SER A 64 11.88 -18.86 31.26
N ARG A 65 10.85 -19.17 32.07
CA ARG A 65 9.44 -18.98 31.66
C ARG A 65 9.11 -17.51 31.40
N LYS A 66 9.63 -16.58 32.20
CA LYS A 66 9.42 -15.13 32.01
C LYS A 66 10.17 -14.63 30.77
N GLU A 67 11.38 -15.10 30.54
CA GLU A 67 12.19 -14.76 29.37
C GLU A 67 11.54 -15.28 28.08
N ASN A 68 11.16 -16.56 28.04
CA ASN A 68 10.43 -17.13 26.91
C ASN A 68 9.14 -16.36 26.62
N LEU A 69 8.37 -15.99 27.65
CA LEU A 69 7.15 -15.18 27.47
C LEU A 69 7.44 -13.74 26.99
N LYS A 70 8.57 -13.17 27.39
CA LYS A 70 9.02 -11.86 26.92
C LYS A 70 9.43 -11.95 25.45
N GLU A 71 10.15 -13.00 25.06
CA GLU A 71 10.57 -13.25 23.69
C GLU A 71 9.37 -13.52 22.77
N THR A 72 8.42 -14.36 23.16
CA THR A 72 7.21 -14.59 22.36
C THR A 72 6.39 -13.32 22.16
N LYS A 73 6.28 -12.48 23.20
CA LYS A 73 5.65 -11.15 23.08
C LYS A 73 6.43 -10.21 22.18
N ASN A 74 7.76 -10.23 22.21
CA ASN A 74 8.60 -9.41 21.35
C ASN A 74 8.53 -9.87 19.89
N GLU A 75 8.49 -11.18 19.65
CA GLU A 75 8.34 -11.75 18.31
C GLU A 75 6.95 -11.43 17.75
N ALA A 76 5.89 -11.61 18.53
CA ALA A 76 4.55 -11.17 18.14
C ALA A 76 4.51 -9.66 17.81
N LYS A 77 5.23 -8.83 18.57
CA LYS A 77 5.35 -7.40 18.27
C LYS A 77 6.09 -7.15 16.95
N ARG A 78 7.22 -7.82 16.70
CA ARG A 78 7.99 -7.71 15.44
C ARG A 78 7.16 -8.14 14.23
N GLN A 79 6.40 -9.22 14.37
CA GLN A 79 5.49 -9.69 13.32
C GLN A 79 4.30 -8.73 13.14
N SER A 80 3.87 -8.04 14.20
CA SER A 80 2.79 -7.05 14.12
C SER A 80 3.21 -5.66 13.62
N THR A 81 4.52 -5.35 13.61
CA THR A 81 4.98 -4.04 13.16
C THR A 81 4.89 -3.94 11.65
N ASP A 82 3.96 -3.12 11.16
CA ASP A 82 3.83 -2.80 9.75
C ASP A 82 5.10 -2.06 9.23
N PRO A 83 5.77 -2.55 8.18
CA PRO A 83 6.91 -1.89 7.56
C PRO A 83 6.65 -0.42 7.18
N SER A 84 5.39 -0.03 6.93
CA SER A 84 5.02 1.35 6.63
C SER A 84 5.29 2.30 7.82
N GLN A 85 5.17 1.80 9.06
CA GLN A 85 5.39 2.57 10.28
C GLN A 85 6.88 2.90 10.47
N LEU A 86 7.79 2.03 10.02
CA LEU A 86 9.23 2.30 10.06
C LEU A 86 9.59 3.55 9.24
N THR A 87 8.96 3.73 8.07
CA THR A 87 9.19 4.94 7.25
C THR A 87 8.72 6.21 7.95
N ALA A 88 7.59 6.15 8.66
CA ALA A 88 7.07 7.27 9.42
C ALA A 88 7.95 7.61 10.64
N LEU A 89 8.46 6.58 11.33
CA LEU A 89 9.40 6.75 12.45
C LEU A 89 10.73 7.34 11.99
N ASN A 90 11.29 6.87 10.87
CA ASN A 90 12.51 7.42 10.30
C ASN A 90 12.32 8.89 9.92
N ARG A 91 11.22 9.26 9.25
CA ARG A 91 10.91 10.67 8.97
C ARG A 91 10.84 11.53 10.23
N LYS A 92 10.23 11.02 11.31
CA LYS A 92 10.17 11.74 12.60
C LYS A 92 11.56 11.90 13.22
N LYS A 93 12.38 10.86 13.15
CA LYS A 93 13.78 10.89 13.60
C LYS A 93 14.57 11.93 12.80
N ASP A 94 14.48 11.93 11.47
CA ASP A 94 15.19 12.88 10.61
C ASP A 94 14.76 14.33 10.92
N ILE A 95 13.46 14.57 11.10
CA ILE A 95 12.93 15.89 11.51
C ILE A 95 13.47 16.29 12.89
N ALA A 96 13.51 15.37 13.85
CA ALA A 96 14.05 15.66 15.18
C ALA A 96 15.54 15.99 15.13
N GLN A 97 16.33 15.20 14.38
CA GLN A 97 17.75 15.44 14.17
C GLN A 97 18.00 16.78 13.50
N HIS A 98 17.24 17.14 12.46
CA HIS A 98 17.35 18.45 11.83
C HIS A 98 17.02 19.59 12.81
N LYS A 99 16.02 19.42 13.68
CA LYS A 99 15.68 20.44 14.69
C LYS A 99 16.76 20.58 15.76
N LEU A 100 17.37 19.48 16.18
CA LEU A 100 18.50 19.50 17.12
C LEU A 100 19.70 20.21 16.51
N LEU A 101 20.10 19.83 15.28
CA LEU A 101 21.19 20.50 14.56
C LEU A 101 20.93 22.00 14.38
N LYS A 102 19.69 22.38 14.06
CA LYS A 102 19.31 23.80 13.98
C LYS A 102 19.52 24.52 15.31
N ALA A 103 19.06 23.92 16.42
CA ALA A 103 19.22 24.51 17.76
C ALA A 103 20.69 24.62 18.19
N GLU A 104 21.50 23.59 17.94
CA GLU A 104 22.95 23.59 18.24
C GLU A 104 23.69 24.68 17.47
N VAL A 105 23.37 24.85 16.18
CA VAL A 105 23.99 25.89 15.33
C VAL A 105 23.55 27.29 15.76
N GLU A 106 22.27 27.48 16.12
CA GLU A 106 21.78 28.75 16.67
C GLU A 106 22.40 29.07 18.05
N GLU A 107 22.60 28.07 18.91
CA GLU A 107 23.27 28.22 20.22
C GLU A 107 24.75 28.61 20.07
N SER A 108 25.43 28.10 19.04
CA SER A 108 26.78 28.52 18.68
C SER A 108 26.86 29.94 18.06
N GLY A 109 25.72 30.58 17.79
CA GLY A 109 25.65 31.92 17.19
C GLY A 109 25.83 31.95 15.67
N GLU A 110 25.78 30.80 15.00
CA GLU A 110 25.86 30.66 13.54
C GLU A 110 24.45 30.63 12.88
N ASP A 111 24.33 31.14 11.65
CA ASP A 111 23.10 31.04 10.86
C ASP A 111 22.98 29.65 10.21
N PHE A 112 22.07 28.80 10.71
CA PHE A 112 21.83 27.44 10.18
C PHE A 112 21.49 27.42 8.69
N GLU A 113 20.64 28.33 8.22
CA GLU A 113 20.24 28.35 6.81
C GLU A 113 21.37 28.75 5.88
N ARG A 114 22.26 29.63 6.36
CA ARG A 114 23.47 30.01 5.64
C ARG A 114 24.39 28.82 5.50
N LYS A 115 24.75 28.15 6.60
CA LYS A 115 25.60 26.94 6.62
C LYS A 115 25.07 25.84 5.70
N ARG A 116 23.75 25.59 5.74
CA ARG A 116 23.10 24.64 4.84
C ARG A 116 23.17 25.05 3.36
N ALA A 117 23.06 26.34 3.05
CA ALA A 117 23.15 26.82 1.67
C ALA A 117 24.57 26.69 1.10
N TRP A 118 25.61 26.69 1.94
CA TRP A 118 26.99 26.41 1.52
C TRP A 118 27.18 24.96 1.05
N ASP A 119 26.45 24.02 1.64
CA ASP A 119 26.53 22.59 1.31
C ASP A 119 25.76 22.21 0.03
N TRP A 120 25.01 23.15 -0.59
CA TRP A 120 24.28 22.84 -1.82
C TRP A 120 25.23 22.67 -3.01
N THR A 121 25.23 21.46 -3.55
CA THR A 121 25.91 21.19 -4.82
C THR A 121 25.09 21.70 -6.01
N ILE A 122 25.77 22.03 -7.11
CA ILE A 122 25.12 22.49 -8.35
C ILE A 122 24.09 21.46 -8.84
N GLU A 123 24.43 20.17 -8.79
CA GLU A 123 23.53 19.10 -9.20
C GLU A 123 22.26 19.02 -8.34
N GLU A 124 22.37 19.23 -7.03
CA GLU A 124 21.23 19.23 -6.12
C GLU A 124 20.31 20.42 -6.37
N SER A 125 20.89 21.60 -6.60
CA SER A 125 20.13 22.79 -6.99
C SER A 125 19.37 22.54 -8.29
N GLU A 126 20.01 22.00 -9.32
CA GLU A 126 19.34 21.69 -10.58
C GLU A 126 18.21 20.66 -10.41
N ARG A 127 18.43 19.62 -9.60
CA ARG A 127 17.39 18.62 -9.30
C ARG A 127 16.22 19.25 -8.55
N TRP A 128 16.49 20.19 -7.64
CA TRP A 128 15.48 20.95 -6.93
C TRP A 128 14.68 21.84 -7.88
N ASP A 129 15.35 22.58 -8.77
CA ASP A 129 14.70 23.44 -9.76
C ASP A 129 13.85 22.62 -10.74
N LYS A 130 14.37 21.49 -11.23
CA LYS A 130 13.60 20.53 -12.05
C LYS A 130 12.35 20.04 -11.32
N LYS A 131 12.44 19.79 -10.01
CA LYS A 131 11.29 19.38 -9.16
C LYS A 131 10.29 20.52 -8.97
N MET A 132 10.76 21.74 -8.74
CA MET A 132 9.89 22.92 -8.58
C MET A 132 9.18 23.28 -9.89
N ALA A 133 9.90 23.31 -11.01
CA ALA A 133 9.32 23.49 -12.34
C ALA A 133 8.28 22.41 -12.68
N LYS A 134 8.54 21.15 -12.31
CA LYS A 134 7.54 20.07 -12.48
C LYS A 134 6.28 20.31 -11.64
N LYS A 135 6.42 20.79 -10.40
CA LYS A 135 5.28 21.12 -9.53
C LYS A 135 4.49 22.31 -10.08
N GLU A 136 5.17 23.34 -10.55
CA GLU A 136 4.55 24.51 -11.16
C GLU A 136 3.76 24.13 -12.41
N ARG A 137 4.37 23.40 -13.35
CA ARG A 137 3.67 22.84 -14.52
C ARG A 137 2.47 22.00 -14.11
N ALA A 138 2.56 21.24 -13.02
CA ALA A 138 1.43 20.45 -12.53
C ALA A 138 0.29 21.34 -12.00
N ARG A 139 0.59 22.47 -11.35
CA ARG A 139 -0.40 23.46 -10.88
C ARG A 139 -1.11 24.13 -12.05
N GLU A 140 -0.37 24.57 -13.06
CA GLU A 140 -0.93 25.18 -14.27
C GLU A 140 -1.84 24.19 -15.01
N ASN A 141 -1.44 22.91 -15.06
CA ASN A 141 -2.22 21.85 -15.69
C ASN A 141 -3.43 21.37 -14.88
N VAL A 142 -3.77 21.98 -13.73
CA VAL A 142 -4.98 21.61 -12.97
C VAL A 142 -6.25 22.11 -13.68
N ALA A 143 -6.21 23.30 -14.28
CA ALA A 143 -7.36 23.87 -14.95
C ALA A 143 -7.74 23.05 -16.21
N PHE A 144 -9.05 22.95 -16.45
CA PHE A 144 -9.55 22.42 -17.72
C PHE A 144 -9.17 23.38 -18.85
N GLN A 145 -8.62 22.82 -19.93
CA GLN A 145 -8.15 23.59 -21.09
C GLN A 145 -8.85 23.05 -22.35
N ASP A 146 -8.62 21.77 -22.66
CA ASP A 146 -9.20 21.07 -23.80
C ASP A 146 -9.46 19.60 -23.45
N TYR A 147 -10.42 18.98 -24.14
CA TYR A 147 -10.77 17.58 -24.00
C TYR A 147 -9.62 16.64 -24.38
N SER A 148 -8.84 16.96 -25.43
CA SER A 148 -7.69 16.13 -25.83
C SER A 148 -6.63 16.07 -24.73
N LYS A 149 -6.29 17.23 -24.15
CA LYS A 149 -5.32 17.35 -23.06
C LYS A 149 -5.81 16.66 -21.80
N GLU A 150 -7.09 16.79 -21.46
CA GLU A 150 -7.65 16.11 -20.29
C GLU A 150 -7.68 14.58 -20.48
N ALA A 151 -8.03 14.10 -21.68
CA ALA A 151 -7.94 12.68 -22.02
C ALA A 151 -6.49 12.16 -21.87
N GLY A 152 -5.50 12.90 -22.35
CA GLY A 152 -4.09 12.57 -22.17
C GLY A 152 -3.65 12.50 -20.70
N LYS A 153 -4.15 13.40 -19.84
CA LYS A 153 -3.89 13.34 -18.38
C LYS A 153 -4.54 12.12 -17.74
N VAL A 154 -5.77 11.81 -18.10
CA VAL A 154 -6.50 10.63 -17.59
C VAL A 154 -5.78 9.35 -18.02
N TYR A 155 -5.40 9.25 -19.29
CA TYR A 155 -4.63 8.13 -19.82
C TYR A 155 -3.30 7.95 -19.08
N LYS A 156 -2.49 9.01 -18.96
CA LYS A 156 -1.21 8.97 -18.22
C LYS A 156 -1.40 8.52 -16.78
N ARG A 157 -2.49 8.95 -16.13
CA ARG A 157 -2.83 8.51 -14.77
C ARG A 157 -3.19 7.02 -14.74
N GLN A 158 -3.99 6.53 -15.69
CA GLN A 158 -4.36 5.12 -15.79
C GLN A 158 -3.14 4.24 -16.03
N VAL A 159 -2.27 4.61 -16.98
CA VAL A 159 -0.98 3.92 -17.22
C VAL A 159 -0.11 3.93 -15.98
N GLY A 160 -0.02 5.06 -15.28
CA GLY A 160 0.73 5.15 -14.02
C GLY A 160 0.16 4.27 -12.90
N MET A 161 -1.17 4.11 -12.83
CA MET A 161 -1.80 3.20 -11.88
C MET A 161 -1.53 1.73 -12.23
N LEU A 162 -1.65 1.37 -13.51
CA LEU A 162 -1.28 0.04 -14.01
C LEU A 162 0.17 -0.31 -13.69
N ALA A 163 1.08 0.67 -13.81
CA ALA A 163 2.48 0.49 -13.48
C ALA A 163 2.74 0.35 -11.97
N LYS A 164 1.95 1.07 -11.14
CA LYS A 164 2.08 1.04 -9.67
C LYS A 164 1.59 -0.26 -9.05
N GLU A 165 0.68 -0.98 -9.72
CA GLU A 165 0.31 -2.36 -9.39
C GLU A 165 1.47 -3.33 -9.79
N GLY A 166 2.68 -3.01 -9.30
CA GLY A 166 3.97 -3.49 -9.79
C GLY A 166 4.15 -5.00 -9.72
N ALA A 167 3.61 -5.66 -8.70
CA ALA A 167 3.64 -7.12 -8.59
C ALA A 167 2.90 -7.80 -9.74
N GLY A 168 1.78 -7.23 -10.21
CA GLY A 168 1.07 -7.75 -11.37
C GLY A 168 1.70 -7.30 -12.69
N LEU A 169 2.38 -6.16 -12.75
CA LEU A 169 3.03 -5.70 -13.99
C LEU A 169 4.26 -6.55 -14.33
N GLU A 170 5.12 -6.86 -13.37
CA GLU A 170 6.31 -7.68 -13.58
C GLU A 170 5.93 -9.08 -14.04
N GLU A 171 5.00 -9.75 -13.35
CA GLU A 171 4.46 -11.05 -13.76
C GLU A 171 3.88 -11.01 -15.19
N ARG A 172 3.16 -9.93 -15.54
CA ARG A 172 2.63 -9.74 -16.91
C ARG A 172 3.73 -9.51 -17.94
N LYS A 173 4.81 -8.81 -17.59
CA LYS A 173 5.96 -8.63 -18.48
C LYS A 173 6.64 -9.96 -18.74
N GLU A 174 6.85 -10.77 -17.72
CA GLU A 174 7.41 -12.11 -17.86
C GLU A 174 6.50 -13.05 -18.67
N ALA A 175 5.18 -12.95 -18.49
CA ALA A 175 4.22 -13.69 -19.32
C ALA A 175 4.29 -13.25 -20.79
N TYR A 176 4.39 -11.94 -21.04
CA TYR A 176 4.56 -11.40 -22.38
C TYR A 176 5.89 -11.82 -23.03
N GLU A 177 6.99 -11.85 -22.27
CA GLU A 177 8.28 -12.33 -22.76
C GLU A 177 8.25 -13.82 -23.11
N ARG A 178 7.53 -14.64 -22.32
CA ARG A 178 7.28 -16.05 -22.64
C ARG A 178 6.45 -16.21 -23.91
N GLU A 179 5.33 -15.51 -24.01
CA GLU A 179 4.47 -15.52 -25.20
C GLU A 179 5.24 -15.07 -26.45
N LYS A 180 6.09 -14.05 -26.31
CA LYS A 180 7.01 -13.59 -27.34
C LYS A 180 8.00 -14.67 -27.77
N ALA A 181 8.63 -15.36 -26.83
CA ALA A 181 9.56 -16.44 -27.13
C ALA A 181 8.85 -17.60 -27.85
N GLU A 182 7.65 -17.98 -27.40
CA GLU A 182 6.84 -19.03 -28.06
C GLU A 182 6.38 -18.63 -29.46
N ALA A 183 5.97 -17.37 -29.66
CA ALA A 183 5.61 -16.85 -30.97
C ALA A 183 6.81 -16.83 -31.91
N LEU A 184 7.99 -16.44 -31.42
CA LEU A 184 9.24 -16.48 -32.15
C LEU A 184 9.60 -17.92 -32.53
N GLU A 185 9.55 -18.87 -31.59
CA GLU A 185 9.81 -20.28 -31.88
C GLU A 185 8.84 -20.86 -32.91
N ARG A 186 7.55 -20.49 -32.84
CA ARG A 186 6.55 -20.92 -33.83
C ARG A 186 6.86 -20.37 -35.21
N ALA A 187 7.24 -19.10 -35.31
CA ALA A 187 7.63 -18.48 -36.56
C ALA A 187 8.93 -19.10 -37.11
N VAL A 188 9.91 -19.43 -36.25
CA VAL A 188 11.14 -20.15 -36.65
C VAL A 188 10.81 -21.54 -37.18
N LYS A 189 9.97 -22.30 -36.46
CA LYS A 189 9.50 -23.64 -36.88
C LYS A 189 8.68 -23.59 -38.16
N GLY A 190 7.91 -22.52 -38.37
CA GLY A 190 7.12 -22.28 -39.56
C GLY A 190 7.91 -21.74 -40.76
N GLY A 191 9.20 -21.41 -40.58
CA GLY A 191 10.02 -20.80 -41.63
C GLY A 191 9.61 -19.36 -42.00
N GLY A 192 8.85 -18.68 -41.13
CA GLY A 192 8.31 -17.33 -41.36
C GLY A 192 9.30 -16.20 -41.04
N LEU A 193 10.50 -16.51 -40.54
CA LEU A 193 11.56 -15.52 -40.36
C LEU A 193 12.48 -15.51 -41.59
N GLU A 194 12.51 -14.35 -42.25
CA GLU A 194 13.44 -14.06 -43.32
C GLU A 194 14.69 -13.42 -42.71
N ILE A 195 15.85 -14.03 -42.96
CA ILE A 195 17.12 -13.46 -42.53
C ILE A 195 17.53 -12.44 -43.59
N VAL A 196 17.43 -11.16 -43.25
CA VAL A 196 17.78 -10.03 -44.13
C VAL A 196 19.16 -9.52 -43.71
N GLU A 197 20.10 -9.50 -44.65
CA GLU A 197 21.40 -8.82 -44.47
C GLU A 197 21.20 -7.31 -44.66
N THR A 198 21.45 -6.52 -43.62
CA THR A 198 21.47 -5.06 -43.74
C THR A 198 22.74 -4.61 -44.49
N ALA A 199 22.72 -3.37 -45.00
CA ALA A 199 23.84 -2.79 -45.75
C ALA A 199 25.17 -2.76 -44.96
N ASP A 200 25.10 -2.88 -43.63
CA ASP A 200 26.26 -2.93 -42.72
C ASP A 200 26.76 -4.37 -42.46
N GLY A 201 26.15 -5.39 -43.08
CA GLY A 201 26.51 -6.80 -42.95
C GLY A 201 25.95 -7.50 -41.72
N GLU A 202 24.99 -6.89 -41.00
CA GLU A 202 24.30 -7.52 -39.87
C GLU A 202 23.09 -8.34 -40.36
N LEU A 203 23.01 -9.60 -39.93
CA LEU A 203 21.90 -10.50 -40.24
C LEU A 203 20.75 -10.26 -39.25
N ILE A 204 19.67 -9.64 -39.72
CA ILE A 204 18.46 -9.38 -38.91
C ILE A 204 17.36 -10.35 -39.31
N ALA A 205 16.83 -11.10 -38.36
CA ALA A 205 15.68 -11.97 -38.59
C ALA A 205 14.39 -11.13 -38.57
N VAL A 206 13.82 -10.89 -39.74
CA VAL A 206 12.60 -10.10 -39.95
C VAL A 206 11.41 -11.05 -40.14
N ASP A 207 10.38 -10.89 -39.31
CA ASP A 207 9.10 -11.60 -39.46
C ASP A 207 8.34 -11.02 -40.67
N LYS A 208 8.24 -11.80 -41.76
CA LYS A 208 7.62 -11.35 -43.02
C LYS A 208 6.09 -11.34 -42.94
N GLU A 209 5.53 -12.25 -42.16
CA GLU A 209 4.08 -12.42 -42.01
C GLU A 209 3.50 -11.46 -40.98
N GLY A 210 4.35 -10.83 -40.16
CA GLY A 210 3.93 -9.86 -39.13
C GLY A 210 3.13 -10.51 -38.01
N THR A 211 3.32 -11.82 -37.82
CA THR A 211 2.58 -12.65 -36.86
C THR A 211 2.79 -12.13 -35.43
N PHE A 212 3.99 -11.66 -35.11
CA PHE A 212 4.31 -11.09 -33.80
C PHE A 212 4.46 -9.57 -33.83
N TYR A 213 5.22 -9.04 -34.80
CA TYR A 213 5.31 -7.60 -35.03
C TYR A 213 4.33 -7.21 -36.12
N SER A 214 3.06 -7.01 -35.74
CA SER A 214 2.00 -6.67 -36.69
C SER A 214 2.31 -5.38 -37.43
N THR A 215 2.27 -5.44 -38.77
CA THR A 215 2.27 -4.25 -39.62
C THR A 215 0.85 -3.67 -39.70
N ALA A 216 0.70 -2.43 -40.16
CA ALA A 216 -0.62 -1.77 -40.25
C ALA A 216 -1.65 -2.54 -41.09
N GLU A 217 -1.18 -3.36 -42.03
CA GLU A 217 -2.00 -4.19 -42.93
C GLU A 217 -2.23 -5.63 -42.38
N GLY A 218 -1.65 -5.97 -41.23
CA GLY A 218 -1.74 -7.30 -40.64
C GLY A 218 -3.11 -7.59 -40.02
N THR A 219 -3.69 -8.77 -40.29
CA THR A 219 -5.04 -9.15 -39.84
C THR A 219 -5.08 -10.09 -38.62
N ASP A 220 -3.92 -10.51 -38.10
CA ASP A 220 -3.83 -11.51 -37.03
C ASP A 220 -4.46 -11.07 -35.71
N HIS A 221 -4.53 -9.75 -35.46
CA HIS A 221 -5.21 -9.19 -34.30
C HIS A 221 -6.71 -9.57 -34.21
N ILE A 222 -7.35 -9.92 -35.34
CA ILE A 222 -8.75 -10.35 -35.40
C ILE A 222 -8.94 -11.72 -34.72
N ARG A 223 -7.92 -12.58 -34.75
CA ARG A 223 -7.96 -13.94 -34.19
C ARG A 223 -7.56 -14.00 -32.73
N ASN A 224 -7.08 -12.89 -32.15
CA ASN A 224 -6.64 -12.85 -30.77
C ASN A 224 -7.84 -12.95 -29.81
N LYS A 225 -7.87 -14.03 -29.02
CA LYS A 225 -8.85 -14.23 -27.95
C LYS A 225 -8.14 -14.06 -26.60
N PRO A 226 -8.26 -12.89 -25.95
CA PRO A 226 -7.61 -12.66 -24.67
C PRO A 226 -8.17 -13.59 -23.58
N ASP A 227 -7.32 -13.91 -22.61
CA ASP A 227 -7.73 -14.71 -21.46
C ASP A 227 -8.83 -14.00 -20.65
N LYS A 228 -9.77 -14.79 -20.11
CA LYS A 228 -10.92 -14.28 -19.36
C LYS A 228 -10.47 -13.52 -18.11
N ALA A 229 -9.41 -13.96 -17.44
CA ALA A 229 -8.88 -13.25 -16.29
C ALA A 229 -8.35 -11.85 -16.66
N ALA A 230 -7.78 -11.68 -17.87
CA ALA A 230 -7.35 -10.36 -18.34
C ALA A 230 -8.55 -9.43 -18.61
N VAL A 231 -9.64 -9.96 -19.17
CA VAL A 231 -10.88 -9.21 -19.40
C VAL A 231 -11.52 -8.79 -18.07
N ASP A 232 -11.62 -9.69 -17.10
CA ASP A 232 -12.21 -9.40 -15.79
C ASP A 232 -11.44 -8.30 -15.04
N ARG A 233 -10.10 -8.28 -15.15
CA ARG A 233 -9.26 -7.20 -14.61
C ARG A 233 -9.54 -5.86 -15.29
N LEU A 234 -9.62 -5.82 -16.62
CA LEU A 234 -9.97 -4.60 -17.36
C LEU A 234 -11.33 -4.05 -16.91
N VAL A 235 -12.33 -4.93 -16.76
CA VAL A 235 -13.67 -4.54 -16.29
C VAL A 235 -13.61 -4.00 -14.86
N ALA A 236 -12.83 -4.63 -13.97
CA ALA A 236 -12.63 -4.13 -12.61
C ALA A 236 -11.98 -2.74 -12.59
N ASP A 237 -10.99 -2.50 -13.45
CA ASP A 237 -10.32 -1.20 -13.56
C ASP A 237 -11.24 -0.11 -14.09
N ILE A 238 -12.09 -0.42 -15.07
CA ILE A 238 -13.11 0.51 -15.58
C ILE A 238 -14.09 0.88 -14.47
N LYS A 239 -14.63 -0.11 -13.73
CA LYS A 239 -15.54 0.12 -12.61
C LYS A 239 -14.90 0.98 -11.51
N LYS A 240 -13.67 0.66 -11.13
CA LYS A 240 -12.88 1.43 -10.15
C LYS A 240 -12.69 2.88 -10.59
N ALA A 241 -12.42 3.12 -11.88
CA ALA A 241 -12.29 4.47 -12.43
C ALA A 241 -13.61 5.25 -12.36
N GLU A 242 -14.75 4.61 -12.67
CA GLU A 242 -16.08 5.20 -12.57
C GLU A 242 -16.46 5.53 -11.13
N GLU A 243 -16.21 4.62 -10.19
CA GLU A 243 -16.45 4.83 -8.75
C GLU A 243 -15.68 6.04 -8.22
N VAL A 244 -14.40 6.16 -8.58
CA VAL A 244 -13.58 7.32 -8.19
C VAL A 244 -14.15 8.61 -8.78
N ARG A 245 -14.61 8.59 -10.04
CA ARG A 245 -15.25 9.76 -10.68
C ARG A 245 -16.55 10.14 -9.97
N LEU A 246 -17.40 9.18 -9.65
CA LEU A 246 -18.67 9.39 -8.94
C LEU A 246 -18.45 9.90 -7.52
N LYS A 247 -17.48 9.32 -6.79
CA LYS A 247 -17.10 9.76 -5.45
C LYS A 247 -16.66 11.22 -5.45
N LYS A 248 -15.76 11.62 -6.35
CA LYS A 248 -15.31 13.01 -6.48
C LYS A 248 -16.43 13.97 -6.90
N ARG A 249 -17.40 13.51 -7.70
CA ARG A 249 -18.60 14.30 -8.03
C ARG A 249 -19.46 14.53 -6.80
N ARG A 250 -19.68 13.49 -5.99
CA ARG A 250 -20.47 13.57 -4.75
C ARG A 250 -19.81 14.45 -3.69
N GLU A 251 -18.50 14.32 -3.50
CA GLU A 251 -17.73 15.16 -2.55
C GLU A 251 -17.84 16.65 -2.90
N ARG A 252 -17.77 17.02 -4.18
CA ARG A 252 -17.96 18.40 -4.64
C ARG A 252 -19.37 18.94 -4.38
N GLY A 253 -20.40 18.08 -4.31
CA GLY A 253 -21.77 18.50 -4.02
C GLY A 253 -22.08 18.64 -2.52
N ARG A 254 -21.34 17.93 -1.66
CA ARG A 254 -21.56 17.92 -0.20
C ARG A 254 -20.87 19.06 0.56
N ALA A 255 -19.84 19.66 -0.02
CA ALA A 255 -19.06 20.70 0.66
C ALA A 255 -19.91 21.93 1.06
N ASP A 256 -21.03 22.18 0.39
CA ASP A 256 -21.89 23.34 0.62
C ASP A 256 -22.96 23.14 1.72
N GLU A 257 -23.00 22.01 2.42
CA GLU A 257 -24.05 21.70 3.41
C GLU A 257 -23.69 22.01 4.88
N GLY A 258 -22.44 22.38 5.18
CA GLY A 258 -21.93 22.35 6.55
C GLY A 258 -21.90 23.66 7.35
N ASP A 259 -21.79 24.82 6.71
CA ASP A 259 -21.36 26.04 7.43
C ASP A 259 -21.83 27.38 6.84
N ASN A 260 -22.52 27.37 5.70
CA ASN A 260 -22.94 28.60 5.00
C ASN A 260 -24.44 28.84 5.18
N ASP A 261 -24.84 30.11 5.28
CA ASP A 261 -26.24 30.53 5.27
C ASP A 261 -26.98 29.98 4.05
N VAL A 262 -28.14 29.39 4.30
CA VAL A 262 -28.95 28.75 3.25
C VAL A 262 -29.65 29.83 2.42
N THR A 263 -29.05 30.18 1.27
CA THR A 263 -29.57 31.19 0.32
C THR A 263 -30.54 30.63 -0.72
N TYR A 264 -30.98 29.36 -0.60
CA TYR A 264 -31.75 28.66 -1.63
C TYR A 264 -32.96 27.90 -1.06
N ILE A 265 -34.03 27.82 -1.85
CA ILE A 265 -35.27 27.08 -1.48
C ILE A 265 -35.30 25.68 -2.11
N ASN A 266 -34.72 25.50 -3.31
CA ASN A 266 -34.68 24.21 -4.02
C ASN A 266 -33.27 23.91 -4.58
N GLU A 267 -33.02 22.66 -4.95
CA GLU A 267 -31.69 22.22 -5.44
C GLU A 267 -31.29 22.90 -6.77
N LYS A 268 -32.25 23.20 -7.65
CA LYS A 268 -31.97 23.92 -8.90
C LYS A 268 -31.55 25.38 -8.64
N ASN A 269 -32.19 26.01 -7.66
CA ASN A 269 -31.90 27.36 -7.17
C ASN A 269 -30.52 27.38 -6.50
N LYS A 270 -30.18 26.36 -5.71
CA LYS A 270 -28.81 26.16 -5.18
C LYS A 270 -27.76 26.16 -6.30
N GLN A 271 -27.95 25.34 -7.33
CA GLN A 271 -27.03 25.25 -8.46
C GLN A 271 -26.95 26.57 -9.26
N PHE A 272 -28.08 27.28 -9.38
CA PHE A 272 -28.13 28.59 -10.02
C PHE A 272 -27.39 29.66 -9.20
N ASN A 273 -27.62 29.72 -7.88
CA ASN A 273 -26.92 30.62 -6.96
C ASN A 273 -25.42 30.32 -6.93
N MET A 274 -25.01 29.04 -6.93
CA MET A 274 -23.59 28.65 -7.07
C MET A 274 -23.00 29.15 -8.40
N LYS A 275 -23.76 29.09 -9.50
CA LYS A 275 -23.32 29.63 -10.79
C LYS A 275 -23.13 31.15 -10.69
N LEU A 276 -24.12 31.88 -10.17
CA LEU A 276 -24.01 33.32 -9.96
C LEU A 276 -22.83 33.67 -9.07
N ALA A 277 -22.63 32.93 -7.98
CA ALA A 277 -21.53 33.10 -7.05
C ALA A 277 -20.17 33.03 -7.75
N ARG A 278 -19.97 32.05 -8.65
CA ARG A 278 -18.71 31.90 -9.40
C ARG A 278 -18.39 33.09 -10.32
N PHE A 279 -19.40 33.72 -10.92
CA PHE A 279 -19.19 34.82 -11.87
C PHE A 279 -19.23 36.21 -11.22
N TYR A 280 -20.15 36.41 -10.27
CA TYR A 280 -20.47 37.74 -9.75
C TYR A 280 -19.91 38.03 -8.36
N ASN A 281 -19.53 37.03 -7.56
CA ASN A 281 -19.00 37.30 -6.21
C ASN A 281 -17.77 38.19 -6.22
N LYS A 282 -16.93 38.10 -7.27
CA LYS A 282 -15.76 38.97 -7.43
C LYS A 282 -16.14 40.45 -7.53
N TYR A 283 -17.30 40.77 -8.12
CA TYR A 283 -17.76 42.14 -8.37
C TYR A 283 -18.78 42.64 -7.33
N THR A 284 -19.35 41.73 -6.54
CA THR A 284 -20.40 42.02 -5.56
C THR A 284 -19.94 41.82 -4.12
N ALA A 285 -18.63 41.70 -3.90
CA ALA A 285 -18.03 41.51 -2.58
C ALA A 285 -18.39 42.67 -1.64
N ASP A 286 -18.20 43.91 -2.09
CA ASP A 286 -18.48 45.11 -1.29
C ASP A 286 -19.96 45.23 -0.94
N ILE A 287 -20.84 44.85 -1.88
CA ILE A 287 -22.29 44.83 -1.66
C ILE A 287 -22.65 43.78 -0.61
N ARG A 288 -22.10 42.56 -0.72
CA ARG A 288 -22.31 41.49 0.27
C ARG A 288 -21.82 41.90 1.65
N GLU A 289 -20.61 42.46 1.74
CA GLU A 289 -20.04 42.93 3.01
C GLU A 289 -20.89 44.06 3.62
N SER A 290 -21.44 44.95 2.78
CA SER A 290 -22.35 46.00 3.24
C SER A 290 -23.66 45.42 3.80
N PHE A 291 -24.19 44.35 3.20
CA PHE A 291 -25.34 43.63 3.76
C PHE A 291 -25.01 42.95 5.09
N GLU A 292 -23.85 42.30 5.20
CA GLU A 292 -23.38 41.66 6.43
C GLU A 292 -23.08 42.68 7.55
N ARG A 293 -22.63 43.89 7.18
CA ARG A 293 -22.37 45.02 8.09
C ARG A 293 -23.64 45.82 8.46
N GLY A 294 -24.80 45.49 7.89
CA GLY A 294 -26.07 46.14 8.25
C GLY A 294 -26.40 47.40 7.45
N THR A 295 -26.12 47.43 6.14
CA THR A 295 -26.57 48.44 5.16
C THR A 295 -26.24 49.90 5.49
N ALA A 296 -25.28 50.15 6.37
CA ALA A 296 -24.74 51.48 6.59
C ALA A 296 -23.80 51.83 5.43
N ILE A 297 -24.18 52.83 4.64
CA ILE A 297 -23.35 53.47 3.60
C ILE A 297 -22.16 54.17 4.25
#